data_AF-A0A662GP94-F1
#
_entry.id   AF-A0A662GP94-F1
#
_cell.length_a   1.000
_cell.length_b   1.000
_cell.length_c   1.000
_cell.angle_alpha   90.00
_cell.angle_beta   90.00
_cell.angle_gamma   90.00
#
_symmetry.space_group_name_H-M   'P 1'
#
loop_
_entity.id
_entity.type
_entity.pdbx_description
1 polymer ?
#
loop_
_entity_poly.entity_id
_entity_poly.type
_entity_poly.pdbx_seq_one_letter_code
_entity_poly.pdbx_strand_id
1 'polypeptide(L)'
;MEKGDKLKWLNFKDLAIKSIESIMQSFRDIFPQLTINELQLIEKLRSQAKKGYLPDPKALEELAETEKSEKILALAALTHREIARLLASIYFSEHAYIDEAIGAYIQALSLLIGLASLLHNKRRILEETLRTLGELIFIAEKEKEREDINRVIITVRTIIEGILKTLNIGD
;
A
#
# COMPACT_ATOMS: atom_id res chain seq x y z
N MET A 1 -26.55 -3.29 -7.32
CA MET A 1 -25.72 -2.81 -6.19
C MET A 1 -24.41 -2.34 -6.77
N GLU A 2 -24.02 -1.09 -6.52
CA GLU A 2 -22.76 -0.57 -7.06
C GLU A 2 -21.58 -1.20 -6.32
N LYS A 3 -20.48 -1.50 -7.03
CA LYS A 3 -19.26 -2.04 -6.40
C LYS A 3 -18.77 -1.05 -5.33
N GLY A 4 -18.51 -1.56 -4.13
CA GLY A 4 -17.96 -0.79 -3.00
C GLY A 4 -18.97 -0.02 -2.14
N ASP A 5 -20.29 -0.26 -2.24
CA ASP A 5 -21.29 0.38 -1.34
C ASP A 5 -21.13 -0.02 0.15
N LYS A 6 -20.33 -1.05 0.43
CA LYS A 6 -19.99 -1.52 1.78
C LYS A 6 -18.58 -1.14 2.25
N LEU A 7 -17.83 -0.35 1.48
CA LEU A 7 -16.49 0.05 1.91
C LEU A 7 -16.58 0.90 3.18
N LYS A 8 -15.77 0.55 4.16
CA LYS A 8 -15.52 1.41 5.31
C LYS A 8 -14.60 2.55 4.88
N TRP A 9 -14.91 3.76 5.33
CA TRP A 9 -14.22 4.99 4.95
C TRP A 9 -13.56 5.63 6.18
N LEU A 10 -12.33 6.09 6.01
CA LEU A 10 -11.52 6.76 7.01
C LEU A 10 -11.44 8.24 6.67
N ASN A 11 -11.66 9.12 7.65
CA ASN A 11 -11.65 10.57 7.43
C ASN A 11 -10.22 11.14 7.58
N PHE A 12 -9.66 11.60 6.47
CA PHE A 12 -8.34 12.23 6.39
C PHE A 12 -8.39 13.70 5.93
N LYS A 13 -9.60 14.28 5.82
CA LYS A 13 -9.82 15.67 5.37
C LYS A 13 -9.03 15.97 4.09
N ASP A 14 -8.32 17.09 4.05
CA ASP A 14 -7.60 17.57 2.86
C ASP A 14 -6.46 16.64 2.40
N LEU A 15 -5.98 15.73 3.24
CA LEU A 15 -4.95 14.77 2.86
C LEU A 15 -5.51 13.64 1.98
N ALA A 16 -6.81 13.39 2.02
CA ALA A 16 -7.43 12.31 1.26
C ALA A 16 -7.25 12.48 -0.25
N ILE A 17 -7.40 13.70 -0.78
CA ILE A 17 -7.28 13.94 -2.22
C ILE A 17 -5.85 13.76 -2.73
N LYS A 18 -4.84 14.18 -1.96
CA LYS A 18 -3.43 13.98 -2.32
C LYS A 18 -3.07 12.49 -2.29
N SER A 19 -3.51 11.82 -1.23
CA SER A 19 -3.27 10.39 -1.01
C SER A 19 -3.89 9.54 -2.12
N ILE A 20 -5.14 9.81 -2.49
CA ILE A 20 -5.80 9.01 -3.54
C ILE A 20 -5.13 9.21 -4.89
N GLU A 21 -4.67 10.42 -5.25
CA GLU A 21 -4.00 10.62 -6.53
C GLU A 21 -2.60 9.96 -6.56
N SER A 22 -1.88 9.93 -5.43
CA SER A 22 -0.65 9.13 -5.26
C SER A 22 -0.90 7.63 -5.50
N ILE A 23 -1.96 7.10 -4.90
CA ILE A 23 -2.39 5.71 -5.09
C ILE A 23 -2.76 5.47 -6.55
N MET A 24 -3.58 6.35 -7.16
CA MET A 24 -4.04 6.19 -8.55
C MET A 24 -2.89 6.26 -9.56
N GLN A 25 -1.88 7.08 -9.32
CA GLN A 25 -0.70 7.15 -10.17
C GLN A 25 0.03 5.80 -10.17
N SER A 26 0.38 5.29 -8.98
CA SER A 26 1.05 3.99 -8.83
C SER A 26 0.20 2.85 -9.40
N PHE A 27 -1.11 2.90 -9.20
CA PHE A 27 -2.04 1.89 -9.68
C PHE A 27 -2.10 1.82 -11.21
N ARG A 28 -2.13 2.97 -11.90
CA ARG A 28 -2.11 3.04 -13.38
C ARG A 28 -0.81 2.51 -13.96
N ASP A 29 0.31 2.74 -13.26
CA ASP A 29 1.62 2.25 -13.68
C ASP A 29 1.69 0.71 -13.62
N ILE A 30 0.99 0.08 -12.66
CA ILE A 30 0.86 -1.38 -12.56
C ILE A 30 -0.18 -1.92 -13.58
N PHE A 31 -1.34 -1.27 -13.68
CA PHE A 31 -2.47 -1.68 -14.51
C PHE A 31 -2.89 -0.57 -15.50
N PRO A 32 -2.26 -0.50 -16.68
CA PRO A 32 -2.57 0.53 -17.67
C PRO A 32 -3.94 0.33 -18.36
N GLN A 33 -4.50 -0.89 -18.30
CA GLN A 33 -5.77 -1.24 -18.92
C GLN A 33 -6.80 -1.59 -17.85
N LEU A 34 -7.92 -0.87 -17.86
CA LEU A 34 -8.98 -1.00 -16.85
C LEU A 34 -10.32 -1.36 -17.49
N THR A 35 -11.08 -2.20 -16.80
CA THR A 35 -12.47 -2.51 -17.16
C THR A 35 -13.40 -1.38 -16.70
N ILE A 36 -14.62 -1.32 -17.26
CA ILE A 36 -15.64 -0.34 -16.85
C ILE A 36 -15.91 -0.41 -15.34
N ASN A 37 -15.99 -1.64 -14.79
CA ASN A 37 -16.22 -1.85 -13.36
C ASN A 37 -15.09 -1.29 -12.49
N GLU A 38 -13.84 -1.40 -12.94
CA GLU A 38 -12.68 -0.85 -12.24
C GLU A 38 -12.66 0.68 -12.32
N LEU A 39 -13.00 1.25 -13.48
CA LEU A 39 -13.14 2.69 -13.64
C LEU A 39 -14.21 3.27 -12.71
N GLN A 40 -15.35 2.59 -12.56
CA GLN A 40 -16.40 2.99 -11.62
C GLN A 40 -15.91 2.98 -10.18
N LEU A 41 -15.17 1.93 -9.76
CA LEU A 41 -14.58 1.88 -8.42
C LEU A 41 -13.59 3.03 -8.20
N ILE A 42 -12.71 3.30 -9.17
CA ILE A 42 -11.74 4.40 -9.08
C ILE A 42 -12.42 5.76 -8.95
N GLU A 43 -13.46 6.03 -9.76
CA GLU A 43 -14.20 7.29 -9.68
C GLU A 43 -14.94 7.42 -8.34
N LYS A 44 -15.43 6.31 -7.79
CA LYS A 44 -16.00 6.30 -6.44
C LYS A 44 -14.95 6.64 -5.37
N LEU A 45 -13.76 6.03 -5.42
CA LEU A 45 -12.67 6.34 -4.50
C LEU A 45 -12.29 7.83 -4.58
N ARG A 46 -12.16 8.39 -5.80
CA ARG A 46 -11.88 9.81 -6.02
C ARG A 46 -12.98 10.72 -5.50
N SER A 47 -14.24 10.38 -5.74
CA SER A 47 -15.39 11.13 -5.27
C SER A 47 -15.43 11.21 -3.73
N GLN A 48 -15.10 10.11 -3.05
CA GLN A 48 -15.01 10.09 -1.58
C GLN A 48 -13.78 10.84 -1.07
N ALA A 49 -12.64 10.76 -1.75
CA ALA A 49 -11.45 11.54 -1.41
C ALA A 49 -11.68 13.05 -1.52
N LYS A 50 -12.48 13.53 -2.49
CA LYS A 50 -12.91 14.94 -2.57
C LYS A 50 -13.75 15.37 -1.36
N LYS A 51 -14.39 14.43 -0.66
CA LYS A 51 -15.14 14.66 0.58
C LYS A 51 -14.27 14.48 1.83
N GLY A 52 -12.98 14.19 1.67
CA GLY A 52 -12.03 14.00 2.75
C GLY A 52 -11.87 12.56 3.23
N TYR A 53 -12.30 11.57 2.45
CA TYR A 53 -12.27 10.17 2.88
C TYR A 53 -11.33 9.29 2.05
N LEU A 54 -10.56 8.43 2.71
CA LEU A 54 -9.87 7.31 2.09
C LEU A 54 -10.56 6.00 2.44
N PRO A 55 -10.51 4.99 1.56
CA PRO A 55 -11.02 3.67 1.91
C PRO A 55 -10.17 3.06 3.03
N ASP A 56 -10.81 2.32 3.94
CA ASP A 56 -10.11 1.42 4.87
C ASP A 56 -9.44 0.31 4.03
N PRO A 57 -8.11 0.14 4.10
CA PRO A 57 -7.40 -0.81 3.26
C PRO A 57 -7.84 -2.25 3.54
N LYS A 58 -8.25 -2.59 4.77
CA LYS A 58 -8.77 -3.93 5.07
C LYS A 58 -10.11 -4.19 4.40
N ALA A 59 -10.96 -3.17 4.30
CA ALA A 59 -12.22 -3.29 3.56
C ALA A 59 -11.97 -3.49 2.06
N LEU A 60 -10.87 -2.95 1.51
CA LEU A 60 -10.44 -3.24 0.15
C LEU A 60 -9.91 -4.68 0.00
N GLU A 61 -9.17 -5.21 0.99
CA GLU A 61 -8.75 -6.62 1.00
C GLU A 61 -9.96 -7.57 0.98
N GLU A 62 -10.95 -7.34 1.86
CA GLU A 62 -12.19 -8.13 1.91
C GLU A 62 -12.96 -8.08 0.59
N LEU A 63 -13.01 -6.89 -0.03
CA LEU A 63 -13.62 -6.72 -1.35
C LEU A 63 -12.83 -7.47 -2.43
N ALA A 64 -11.50 -7.42 -2.39
CA ALA A 64 -10.64 -8.15 -3.33
C ALA A 64 -10.83 -9.66 -3.19
N GLU A 65 -10.97 -10.17 -1.97
CA GLU A 65 -11.23 -11.58 -1.70
C GLU A 65 -12.60 -12.02 -2.22
N THR A 66 -13.63 -11.20 -1.99
CA THR A 66 -15.01 -11.45 -2.43
C THR A 66 -15.11 -11.46 -3.95
N GLU A 67 -14.48 -10.47 -4.60
CA GLU A 67 -14.52 -10.30 -6.05
C GLU A 67 -13.44 -11.10 -6.79
N LYS A 68 -12.55 -11.79 -6.05
CA LYS A 68 -11.37 -12.49 -6.56
C LYS A 68 -10.56 -11.63 -7.55
N SER A 69 -10.23 -10.40 -7.12
CA SER A 69 -9.61 -9.39 -7.98
C SER A 69 -8.23 -8.95 -7.48
N GLU A 70 -7.19 -9.26 -8.25
CA GLU A 70 -5.81 -8.80 -8.05
C GLU A 70 -5.69 -7.27 -8.10
N LYS A 71 -6.53 -6.60 -8.87
CA LYS A 71 -6.50 -5.14 -9.04
C LYS A 71 -7.02 -4.45 -7.79
N ILE A 72 -8.10 -4.96 -7.20
CA ILE A 72 -8.59 -4.45 -5.92
C ILE A 72 -7.58 -4.76 -4.81
N LEU A 73 -6.93 -5.93 -4.85
CA LEU A 73 -5.85 -6.27 -3.91
C LEU A 73 -4.67 -5.30 -4.02
N ALA A 74 -4.31 -4.88 -5.24
CA ALA A 74 -3.27 -3.87 -5.45
C ALA A 74 -3.69 -2.49 -4.93
N LEU A 75 -4.96 -2.09 -5.10
CA LEU A 75 -5.48 -0.88 -4.46
C LEU A 75 -5.38 -0.96 -2.94
N ALA A 76 -5.68 -2.10 -2.33
CA ALA A 76 -5.54 -2.32 -0.89
C ALA A 76 -4.08 -2.16 -0.44
N ALA A 77 -3.14 -2.78 -1.16
CA ALA A 77 -1.71 -2.70 -0.86
C ALA A 77 -1.17 -1.26 -0.95
N LEU A 78 -1.51 -0.53 -2.00
CA LEU A 78 -1.13 0.87 -2.19
C LEU A 78 -1.78 1.78 -1.13
N THR A 79 -3.01 1.48 -0.72
CA THR A 79 -3.70 2.22 0.35
C THR A 79 -3.07 1.99 1.71
N HIS A 80 -2.69 0.75 2.06
CA HIS A 80 -1.92 0.45 3.28
C HIS A 80 -0.64 1.27 3.32
N ARG A 81 0.13 1.30 2.23
CA ARG A 81 1.36 2.10 2.16
C ARG A 81 1.11 3.58 2.35
N GLU A 82 0.10 4.14 1.69
CA GLU A 82 -0.16 5.58 1.79
C GLU A 82 -0.60 5.95 3.21
N ILE A 83 -1.42 5.12 3.87
CA ILE A 83 -1.75 5.29 5.29
C ILE A 83 -0.49 5.18 6.17
N ALA A 84 0.39 4.21 5.88
CA ALA A 84 1.64 4.06 6.60
C ALA A 84 2.52 5.33 6.50
N ARG A 85 2.61 5.94 5.31
CA ARG A 85 3.31 7.22 5.10
C ARG A 85 2.69 8.36 5.89
N LEU A 86 1.36 8.45 5.91
CA LEU A 86 0.67 9.48 6.69
C LEU A 86 0.94 9.32 8.20
N LEU A 87 0.85 8.08 8.72
CA LEU A 87 1.14 7.79 10.12
C LEU A 87 2.61 8.05 10.45
N ALA A 88 3.55 7.68 9.58
CA ALA A 88 4.97 7.99 9.73
C ALA A 88 5.24 9.50 9.71
N SER A 89 4.51 10.26 8.88
CA SER A 89 4.62 11.73 8.90
C SER A 89 4.13 12.33 10.21
N ILE A 90 3.03 11.81 10.77
CA ILE A 90 2.52 12.24 12.08
C ILE A 90 3.51 11.86 13.18
N TYR A 91 4.13 10.69 13.09
CA TYR A 91 5.18 10.27 14.01
C TYR A 91 6.32 11.29 14.07
N PHE A 92 6.83 11.77 12.94
CA PHE A 92 7.93 12.73 12.94
C PHE A 92 7.57 14.11 13.54
N SER A 93 6.29 14.46 13.62
CA SER A 93 5.84 15.70 14.27
C SER A 93 5.41 15.50 15.73
N GLU A 94 4.76 14.38 16.05
CA GLU A 94 4.02 14.17 17.30
C GLU A 94 4.50 12.96 18.10
N HIS A 95 5.47 12.18 17.57
CA HIS A 95 6.02 10.96 18.17
C HIS A 95 4.95 9.89 18.50
N ALA A 96 3.90 9.83 17.68
CA ALA A 96 2.78 8.91 17.84
C ALA A 96 2.64 7.95 16.64
N TYR A 97 1.98 6.81 16.86
CA TYR A 97 1.54 5.86 15.83
C TYR A 97 2.63 5.13 15.02
N ILE A 98 3.84 5.01 15.57
CA ILE A 98 4.96 4.37 14.87
C ILE A 98 4.72 2.87 14.63
N ASP A 99 4.13 2.18 15.61
CA ASP A 99 3.87 0.75 15.51
C ASP A 99 2.77 0.46 14.46
N GLU A 100 1.75 1.31 14.40
CA GLU A 100 0.70 1.26 13.38
C GLU A 100 1.26 1.57 11.98
N ALA A 101 2.16 2.54 11.86
CA ALA A 101 2.84 2.83 10.60
C ALA A 101 3.64 1.62 10.11
N ILE A 102 4.46 1.02 10.98
CA ILE A 102 5.24 -0.18 10.65
C ILE A 102 4.32 -1.35 10.27
N GLY A 103 3.26 -1.58 11.05
CA GLY A 103 2.28 -2.63 10.74
C GLY A 103 1.62 -2.44 9.38
N ALA A 104 1.27 -1.21 9.01
CA ALA A 104 0.71 -0.88 7.70
C ALA A 104 1.73 -1.06 6.56
N TYR A 105 3.01 -0.70 6.76
CA TYR A 105 4.06 -0.99 5.78
C TYR A 105 4.26 -2.49 5.57
N ILE A 106 4.29 -3.29 6.65
CA ILE A 106 4.42 -4.74 6.55
C ILE A 106 3.25 -5.33 5.76
N GLN A 107 2.02 -4.85 6.00
CA GLN A 107 0.88 -5.33 5.22
C GLN A 107 0.94 -4.93 3.75
N ALA A 108 1.33 -3.69 3.44
CA ALA A 108 1.57 -3.29 2.06
C ALA A 108 2.59 -4.22 1.38
N LEU A 109 3.71 -4.50 2.03
CA LEU A 109 4.76 -5.39 1.51
C LEU A 109 4.26 -6.83 1.30
N SER A 110 3.53 -7.37 2.27
CA SER A 110 2.93 -8.72 2.19
C SER A 110 2.05 -8.86 0.95
N LEU A 111 1.13 -7.91 0.75
CA LEU A 111 0.22 -7.91 -0.40
C LEU A 111 0.95 -7.71 -1.73
N LEU A 112 1.94 -6.80 -1.80
CA LEU A 112 2.74 -6.57 -3.01
C LEU A 112 3.56 -7.80 -3.39
N ILE A 113 4.14 -8.52 -2.41
CA ILE A 113 4.86 -9.78 -2.65
C ILE A 113 3.91 -10.86 -3.17
N GLY A 114 2.71 -10.97 -2.59
CA GLY A 114 1.66 -11.87 -3.09
C GLY A 114 1.29 -11.57 -4.54
N LEU A 115 1.08 -10.28 -4.87
CA LEU A 115 0.77 -9.82 -6.22
C LEU A 115 1.90 -10.12 -7.22
N ALA A 116 3.16 -9.95 -6.81
CA ALA A 116 4.32 -10.26 -7.66
C ALA A 116 4.38 -11.75 -8.05
N SER A 117 3.81 -12.63 -7.23
CA SER A 117 3.72 -14.06 -7.51
C SER A 117 2.56 -14.41 -8.46
N LEU A 118 1.50 -13.60 -8.48
CA LEU A 118 0.29 -13.84 -9.27
C LEU A 118 0.33 -13.20 -10.66
N LEU A 119 1.07 -12.10 -10.82
CA LEU A 119 0.98 -11.24 -12.01
C LEU A 119 2.19 -11.35 -12.94
N HIS A 120 1.92 -11.23 -14.24
CA HIS A 120 2.96 -11.20 -15.28
C HIS A 120 3.76 -9.89 -15.29
N ASN A 121 3.18 -8.77 -14.86
CA ASN A 121 3.86 -7.46 -14.78
C ASN A 121 4.69 -7.31 -13.49
N LYS A 122 5.66 -8.21 -13.31
CA LYS A 122 6.46 -8.31 -12.07
C LYS A 122 7.28 -7.06 -11.78
N ARG A 123 7.75 -6.36 -12.82
CA ARG A 123 8.66 -5.22 -12.66
C ARG A 123 8.01 -4.06 -11.90
N ARG A 124 6.81 -3.63 -12.29
CA ARG A 124 6.14 -2.48 -11.65
C ARG A 124 5.75 -2.77 -10.21
N ILE A 125 5.24 -3.97 -9.96
CA ILE A 125 4.91 -4.40 -8.59
C ILE A 125 6.17 -4.39 -7.74
N LEU A 126 7.29 -4.90 -8.27
CA LEU A 126 8.55 -4.93 -7.55
C LEU A 126 9.13 -3.53 -7.29
N GLU A 127 9.02 -2.60 -8.23
CA GLU A 127 9.39 -1.20 -8.03
C GLU A 127 8.61 -0.60 -6.84
N GLU A 128 7.31 -0.88 -6.74
CA GLU A 128 6.50 -0.46 -5.60
C GLU A 128 6.86 -1.21 -4.31
N THR A 129 7.20 -2.50 -4.36
CA THR A 129 7.72 -3.27 -3.21
C THR A 129 9.01 -2.66 -2.66
N LEU A 130 9.97 -2.38 -3.55
CA LEU A 130 11.26 -1.78 -3.19
C LEU A 130 11.09 -0.38 -2.61
N ARG A 131 10.21 0.43 -3.20
CA ARG A 131 9.88 1.77 -2.68
C ARG A 131 9.31 1.68 -1.26
N THR A 132 8.36 0.78 -1.04
CA THR A 132 7.74 0.54 0.27
C THR A 132 8.76 0.06 1.30
N LEU A 133 9.68 -0.82 0.91
CA LEU A 133 10.78 -1.26 1.76
C LEU A 133 11.73 -0.11 2.12
N GLY A 134 12.09 0.73 1.14
CA GLY A 134 12.97 1.89 1.37
C GLY A 134 12.38 2.86 2.38
N GLU A 135 11.08 3.10 2.33
CA GLU A 135 10.36 3.93 3.30
C GLU A 135 10.37 3.33 4.70
N LEU A 136 10.17 2.02 4.81
CA LEU A 136 10.25 1.31 6.08
C LEU A 136 11.68 1.34 6.65
N ILE A 137 12.71 1.11 5.82
CA ILE A 137 14.13 1.20 6.22
C ILE A 137 14.46 2.60 6.74
N PHE A 138 13.98 3.65 6.06
CA PHE A 138 14.20 5.03 6.49
C PHE A 138 13.67 5.27 7.91
N ILE A 139 12.51 4.71 8.25
CA ILE A 139 11.97 4.78 9.62
C ILE A 139 12.89 4.06 10.61
N ALA A 140 13.38 2.87 10.28
CA ALA A 140 14.37 2.14 11.11
C ALA A 140 15.60 2.99 11.42
N GLU A 141 16.12 3.68 10.39
CA GLU A 141 17.32 4.49 10.53
C GLU A 141 17.11 5.72 11.42
N LYS A 142 15.86 6.16 11.61
CA LYS A 142 15.49 7.18 12.58
C LYS A 142 15.29 6.60 13.98
N GLU A 143 14.82 5.37 14.07
CA GLU A 143 14.52 4.64 15.32
C GLU A 143 15.64 3.66 15.73
N LYS A 144 16.91 4.03 15.55
CA LYS A 144 18.05 3.10 15.78
C LYS A 144 18.10 2.50 17.18
N GLU A 145 17.53 3.17 18.19
CA GLU A 145 17.50 2.70 19.57
C GLU A 145 16.39 1.67 19.85
N ARG A 146 15.41 1.55 18.95
CA ARG A 146 14.31 0.57 19.02
C ARG A 146 14.73 -0.76 18.40
N GLU A 147 15.33 -1.64 19.21
CA GLU A 147 15.77 -2.97 18.75
C GLU A 147 14.65 -3.82 18.12
N ASP A 148 13.44 -3.70 18.63
CA ASP A 148 12.24 -4.38 18.12
C ASP A 148 11.97 -4.01 16.66
N ILE A 149 11.96 -2.71 16.36
CA ILE A 149 11.75 -2.17 15.01
C ILE A 149 12.87 -2.63 14.08
N ASN A 150 14.12 -2.54 14.53
CA ASN A 150 15.28 -2.96 13.74
C ASN A 150 15.22 -4.44 13.36
N ARG A 151 14.84 -5.34 14.28
CA ARG A 151 14.72 -6.77 14.00
C ARG A 151 13.64 -7.08 12.95
N VAL A 152 12.49 -6.41 13.04
CA VAL A 152 11.42 -6.55 12.04
C VAL A 152 11.91 -6.15 10.67
N ILE A 153 12.64 -5.04 10.57
CA ILE A 153 13.09 -4.48 9.30
C ILE A 153 14.20 -5.31 8.67
N ILE A 154 15.15 -5.80 9.46
CA ILE A 154 16.17 -6.76 8.98
C ILE A 154 15.49 -8.02 8.41
N THR A 155 14.46 -8.52 9.07
CA THR A 155 13.71 -9.71 8.63
C THR A 155 13.02 -9.45 7.30
N VAL A 156 12.28 -8.34 7.19
CA VAL A 156 11.57 -7.94 5.97
C VAL A 156 12.55 -7.72 4.81
N ARG A 157 13.68 -7.06 5.07
CA ARG A 157 14.74 -6.85 4.08
C ARG A 157 15.31 -8.17 3.56
N THR A 158 15.61 -9.10 4.45
CA THR A 158 16.15 -10.43 4.10
C THR A 158 15.19 -11.20 3.19
N ILE A 159 13.89 -11.15 3.49
CA ILE A 159 12.85 -11.78 2.68
C ILE A 159 12.83 -11.18 1.27
N ILE A 160 12.85 -9.85 1.16
CA ILE A 160 12.78 -9.15 -0.13
C ILE A 160 14.05 -9.37 -0.95
N GLU A 161 15.23 -9.29 -0.35
CA GLU A 161 16.50 -9.60 -1.03
C GLU A 161 16.53 -11.03 -1.56
N GLY A 162 16.00 -11.99 -0.78
CA GLY A 162 15.83 -13.37 -1.23
C GLY A 162 14.91 -13.50 -2.45
N ILE A 163 13.80 -12.77 -2.47
CA ILE A 163 12.86 -12.74 -3.60
C ILE A 163 13.53 -12.12 -4.84
N LEU A 164 14.19 -10.98 -4.69
CA LEU A 164 14.89 -10.28 -5.79
C LEU A 164 15.94 -11.17 -6.47
N LYS A 165 16.78 -11.81 -5.66
CA LYS A 165 17.81 -12.73 -6.12
C LYS A 165 17.21 -13.93 -6.86
N THR A 166 16.13 -14.49 -6.33
CA THR A 166 15.46 -15.65 -6.96
C THR A 166 14.80 -15.28 -8.29
N LEU A 167 14.30 -14.06 -8.42
CA LEU A 167 13.67 -13.56 -9.64
C LEU A 167 14.68 -13.05 -10.68
N ASN A 168 15.98 -13.06 -10.37
CA ASN A 168 17.05 -12.54 -11.22
C ASN A 168 16.87 -11.04 -11.58
N ILE A 169 16.35 -10.26 -10.63
CA ILE A 169 16.12 -8.84 -10.81
C ILE A 169 17.19 -8.09 -10.02
N GLY A 170 18.19 -7.55 -10.72
CA GLY A 170 19.25 -6.74 -10.11
C GLY A 170 20.70 -7.05 -10.50
N ASP A 171 20.96 -7.73 -11.63
CA ASP A 171 22.26 -7.71 -12.31
C ASP A 171 22.27 -6.68 -13.46
#